data_AF-A0A6L5G251-F1
#
_entry.id   AF-A0A6L5G251-F1
#
_cell.length_a   1.000
_cell.length_b   1.000
_cell.length_c   1.000
_cell.angle_alpha   90.00
_cell.angle_beta   90.00
_cell.angle_gamma   90.00
#
_symmetry.space_group_name_H-M   'P 1'
#
loop_
_entity.id
_entity.type
_entity.pdbx_description
1 polymer ?
#
loop_
_entity_poly.entity_id
_entity_poly.type
_entity_poly.pdbx_seq_one_letter_code
_entity_poly.pdbx_strand_id
1 'polypeptide(L)' 'MRILHTADWHVGKKLGRFDRLDEAKAALDEVVTVAEDNAVDLVIVAGDLFDRALPPFAVMGVV' A
#
# COMPACT_ATOMS: atom_id res chain seq x y z
N MET A 1 10.71 13.28 16.15
CA MET A 1 10.04 13.07 14.86
C MET A 1 10.26 11.61 14.45
N ARG A 2 9.19 10.86 14.23
CA ARG A 2 9.18 9.45 13.82
C ARG A 2 8.69 9.37 12.39
N ILE A 3 9.42 8.63 11.55
CA ILE A 3 9.11 8.45 10.14
C ILE A 3 8.90 6.96 9.90
N LEU A 4 7.82 6.60 9.21
CA LEU A 4 7.62 5.26 8.66
C LEU A 4 7.93 5.30 7.17
N HIS A 5 8.95 4.55 6.76
CA HIS A 5 9.38 4.50 5.37
C HIS A 5 9.09 3.12 4.78
N THR A 6 8.30 3.08 3.71
CA THR A 6 7.90 1.87 2.99
C THR A 6 7.96 2.12 1.48
N ALA A 7 7.84 1.07 0.68
CA ALA A 7 7.94 1.12 -0.78
C ALA A 7 7.27 -0.11 -1.41
N ASP A 8 7.21 -0.16 -2.74
CA ASP A 8 6.94 -1.38 -3.52
C ASP A 8 5.59 -2.05 -3.21
N TRP A 9 4.55 -1.25 -2.97
CA TRP A 9 3.22 -1.76 -2.65
C TRP A 9 2.59 -2.53 -3.81
N HIS A 10 2.86 -2.09 -5.05
CA HIS A 10 2.32 -2.66 -6.29
C HIS A 10 0.82 -2.98 -6.19
N VAL A 11 0.02 -2.02 -5.72
CA VAL A 11 -1.43 -2.22 -5.59
C VAL A 11 -2.04 -2.56 -6.95
N GLY A 12 -2.85 -3.61 -6.98
CA GLY A 12 -3.45 -4.17 -8.20
C GLY A 12 -2.63 -5.29 -8.87
N LYS A 13 -1.52 -5.72 -8.26
CA LYS A 13 -0.73 -6.87 -8.73
C LYS A 13 -1.53 -8.17 -8.67
N LYS A 14 -1.38 -8.99 -9.70
CA LYS A 14 -1.90 -10.36 -9.76
C LYS A 14 -0.77 -11.37 -9.79
N LEU A 15 -0.95 -12.49 -9.10
CA LEU A 15 -0.02 -13.62 -9.18
C LEU A 15 -0.63 -14.70 -10.08
N GLY A 16 -0.30 -14.65 -11.36
CA GLY A 16 -0.98 -15.46 -12.38
C GLY A 16 -2.46 -15.09 -12.47
N ARG A 17 -3.34 -16.01 -12.05
CA ARG A 17 -4.80 -15.81 -12.05
C ARG A 17 -5.37 -15.30 -10.72
N PHE A 18 -4.54 -15.19 -9.70
CA PHE A 18 -4.98 -14.81 -8.35
C PHE A 18 -4.86 -13.30 -8.18
N ASP A 19 -5.98 -12.69 -7.79
CA ASP A 19 -6.02 -11.30 -7.36
C ASP A 19 -5.48 -11.19 -5.94
N ARG A 20 -4.73 -10.14 -5.65
CA ARG A 20 -4.12 -9.87 -4.34
C ARG A 20 -4.67 -8.61 -3.69
N LEU A 21 -5.76 -8.05 -4.23
CA LEU A 21 -6.31 -6.79 -3.76
C LEU A 21 -6.68 -6.81 -2.28
N ASP A 22 -7.27 -7.91 -1.80
CA ASP A 22 -7.68 -8.04 -0.39
C ASP A 22 -6.46 -8.16 0.54
N GLU A 23 -5.40 -8.85 0.10
CA GLU A 23 -4.13 -8.90 0.84
C GLU A 23 -3.46 -7.53 0.89
N ALA A 24 -3.49 -6.79 -0.23
CA ALA A 24 -2.92 -5.45 -0.31
C ALA A 24 -3.66 -4.49 0.63
N LYS A 25 -5.01 -4.55 0.68
CA LYS A 25 -5.80 -3.76 1.63
C LYS A 25 -5.42 -4.07 3.08
N ALA A 26 -5.37 -5.35 3.44
CA ALA A 26 -5.02 -5.76 4.79
C ALA A 26 -3.61 -5.29 5.19
N ALA A 27 -2.64 -5.35 4.28
CA ALA A 27 -1.29 -4.86 4.52
C ALA A 27 -1.24 -3.32 4.70
N LEU A 28 -2.06 -2.57 3.96
CA LEU A 28 -2.14 -1.12 4.09
C LEU A 28 -2.84 -0.71 5.40
N ASP A 29 -3.88 -1.43 5.81
CA ASP A 29 -4.52 -1.26 7.12
C ASP A 29 -3.52 -1.52 8.27
N GLU A 30 -2.63 -2.49 8.10
CA GLU A 30 -1.54 -2.75 9.06
C GLU A 30 -0.53 -1.58 9.08
N VAL A 31 -0.16 -1.02 7.93
CA VAL A 31 0.70 0.17 7.86
C VAL A 31 0.08 1.35 8.62
N VAL A 32 -1.23 1.57 8.48
CA VAL A 32 -1.97 2.59 9.23
C VAL A 32 -1.91 2.30 10.74
N THR A 33 -2.22 1.07 11.14
CA THR A 33 -2.18 0.65 12.55
C THR A 33 -0.80 0.87 13.16
N VAL A 34 0.27 0.47 12.46
CA VAL A 34 1.65 0.68 12.90
C VAL A 34 1.98 2.17 13.02
N ALA A 35 1.52 3.00 12.09
CA ALA A 35 1.74 4.43 12.14
C ALA A 35 1.04 5.07 13.35
N GLU A 36 -0.20 4.68 13.64
CA GLU A 36 -0.98 5.15 14.78
C GLU A 36 -0.35 4.71 16.12
N ASP A 37 -0.09 3.41 16.29
CA ASP A 37 0.46 2.83 17.52
C ASP A 37 1.82 3.42 17.90
N ASN A 38 2.61 3.80 16.89
CA ASN A 38 3.94 4.37 17.09
C ASN A 38 3.96 5.90 17.04
N ALA A 39 2.80 6.58 16.96
CA ALA A 39 2.72 8.03 16.82
C ALA A 39 3.70 8.57 15.76
N VAL A 40 3.62 7.99 14.56
CA VAL A 40 4.44 8.38 13.41
C VAL A 40 4.00 9.75 12.92
N ASP A 41 4.96 10.65 12.70
CA ASP A 41 4.69 12.02 12.22
C ASP A 41 4.59 12.09 10.70
N LEU A 42 5.23 11.16 9.99
CA LEU A 42 5.28 11.13 8.53
C LEU A 42 5.42 9.69 8.01
N VAL A 43 4.54 9.30 7.08
CA VAL A 43 4.71 8.08 6.28
C VAL A 43 5.27 8.46 4.90
N ILE A 44 6.33 7.79 4.48
CA ILE A 44 6.95 7.94 3.16
C ILE A 44 6.74 6.64 2.38
N VAL A 45 6.19 6.76 1.17
CA VAL A 45 6.09 5.66 0.19
C VAL A 45 7.09 5.92 -0.93
N ALA A 46 8.21 5.20 -0.92
CA ALA A 46 9.35 5.42 -1.81
C ALA A 46 9.21 4.69 -3.15
N GLY A 47 8.09 4.92 -3.84
CA GLY A 47 7.85 4.41 -5.18
C GLY A 47 6.97 3.16 -5.24
N ASP A 48 6.65 2.78 -6.47
CA ASP A 48 5.89 1.57 -6.83
C ASP A 48 4.58 1.39 -6.05
N LEU A 49 3.82 2.49 -5.98
CA LEU A 49 2.50 2.55 -5.35
C LEU A 49 1.51 1.59 -6.03
N PHE A 50 1.49 1.61 -7.36
CA PHE A 50 0.63 0.76 -8.19
C PHE A 50 1.47 -0.22 -9.02
N ASP A 51 0.92 -1.39 -9.33
CA ASP A 51 1.58 -2.39 -10.18
C ASP A 51 1.85 -1.88 -11.60
N ARG A 52 1.04 -0.93 -12.07
CA ARG A 52 1.12 -0.36 -13.43
C ARG A 52 1.01 1.15 -13.38
N ALA A 53 1.65 1.82 -14.34
CA ALA A 53 1.57 3.27 -14.51
C ALA A 53 0.13 3.78 -14.72
N LEU A 54 -0.72 2.98 -15.37
CA LEU A 54 -2.15 3.21 -15.53
C LEU A 54 -2.91 2.10 -14.80
N PRO A 55 -3.16 2.24 -13.49
CA PRO A 55 -3.86 1.24 -12.72
C PRO A 55 -5.37 1.24 -13.06
N PRO A 56 -6.05 0.07 -12.96
CA PRO A 56 -7.50 0.01 -13.13
C PRO A 56 -8.24 0.88 -12.12
N PHE A 57 -9.37 1.48 -12.51
CA PHE A 57 -10.15 2.31 -11.59
C PHE A 57 -10.57 1.59 -10.30
N ALA A 58 -10.80 0.27 -10.38
CA ALA A 58 -11.16 -0.57 -9.25
C ALA A 58 -10.12 -0.60 -8.11
N VAL A 59 -8.85 -0.26 -8.38
CA VAL A 59 -7.78 -0.27 -7.36
C VAL A 59 -7.49 1.12 -6.79
N MET A 60 -8.09 2.18 -7.33
CA MET A 60 -7.87 3.56 -6.87
C MET A 60 -8.48 3.84 -5.50
N GLY A 61 -9.46 3.05 -5.05
CA GLY A 61 -10.07 3.19 -3.72
C GLY A 61 -9.34 2.46 -2.59
N VAL A 62 -8.11 1.97 -2.85
CA VAL A 62 -7.31 1.20 -1.89
C VAL A 62 -6.22 2.04 -1.23
N VAL A 63 -5.75 3.09 -1.89
CA VAL A 63 -4.73 4.03 -1.41
C VAL A 63 -5.39 5.36 -1.08
#